data_AF-A0A327NCR5-F1
#
_entry.id   AF-A0A327NCR5-F1
#
_cell.length_a   1.000
_cell.length_b   1.000
_cell.length_c   1.000
_cell.angle_alpha   90.00
_cell.angle_beta   90.00
_cell.angle_gamma   90.00
#
_symmetry.space_group_name_H-M   'P 1'
#
loop_
_entity.id
_entity.type
_entity.pdbx_description
1 polymer ?
#
loop_
_entity_poly.entity_id
_entity_poly.type
_entity_poly.pdbx_seq_one_letter_code
_entity_poly.pdbx_strand_id
1 'polypeptide(L)' 'MIRTKKVTSTTRRIGGYSPGSQIRRVPTLTISGIWLAKAGFAIGDQTTVTVEKGRLLIVRK' A
#
# COMPACT_ATOMS: atom_id res chain seq x y z
N MET A 1 -7.92 35.99 6.85
CA MET A 1 -8.64 34.81 7.37
C MET A 1 -8.69 33.74 6.28
N ILE A 2 -7.85 32.70 6.34
CA ILE A 2 -8.08 31.45 5.58
C ILE A 2 -7.61 30.27 6.46
N ARG A 3 -8.59 29.49 6.94
CA ARG A 3 -8.40 28.21 7.64
C ARG A 3 -8.11 27.13 6.61
N THR A 4 -6.95 26.49 6.66
CA THR A 4 -6.73 25.21 5.97
C THR A 4 -6.44 24.11 6.98
N LYS A 5 -7.51 23.42 7.41
CA LYS A 5 -7.38 22.07 7.95
C LYS A 5 -8.40 21.18 7.25
N LYS A 6 -7.89 20.21 6.50
CA LYS A 6 -8.47 18.86 6.37
C LYS A 6 -7.38 17.91 5.88
N VAL A 7 -6.55 17.45 6.81
CA VAL A 7 -5.90 16.15 6.64
C VAL A 7 -6.93 15.13 7.09
N THR A 8 -7.56 14.47 6.12
CA THR A 8 -8.39 13.31 6.38
C THR A 8 -7.92 12.20 5.47
N SER A 9 -6.84 11.53 5.87
CA SER A 9 -6.52 10.22 5.34
C SER A 9 -6.75 9.22 6.45
N THR A 10 -7.96 8.64 6.46
CA THR A 10 -8.26 7.43 7.20
C THR A 10 -9.03 6.54 6.26
N THR A 11 -8.39 5.45 5.84
CA THR A 11 -9.09 4.22 5.48
C THR A 11 -8.16 3.07 5.83
N ARG A 12 -8.44 2.43 6.98
CA ARG A 12 -7.98 1.07 7.27
C ARG A 12 -9.01 0.12 6.68
N ARG A 13 -8.58 -0.71 5.74
CA ARG A 13 -9.03 -2.10 5.69
C ARG A 13 -7.78 -2.96 5.57
N ILE A 14 -7.36 -3.53 6.70
CA ILE A 14 -6.55 -4.76 6.67
C ILE A 14 -7.53 -5.87 6.32
N GLY A 15 -7.81 -6.00 5.02
CA GLY A 15 -8.67 -7.03 4.45
C GLY A 15 -7.81 -8.19 3.98
N GLY A 16 -7.42 -9.05 4.92
CA GLY A 16 -6.81 -10.34 4.63
C GLY A 16 -7.64 -11.49 5.20
N TYR A 17 -8.97 -11.39 5.17
CA TYR A 17 -9.84 -12.51 5.54
C TYR A 17 -11.17 -12.42 4.76
N SER A 18 -11.31 -13.28 3.76
CA SER A 18 -12.60 -13.63 3.17
C SER A 18 -12.94 -15.03 3.66
N PRO A 19 -13.98 -15.21 4.50
CA PRO A 19 -14.38 -16.54 4.93
C PRO A 19 -14.97 -17.28 3.72
N GLY A 20 -14.21 -18.17 3.10
CA GLY A 20 -14.66 -19.00 1.97
C GLY A 20 -13.65 -19.20 0.83
N SER A 21 -12.53 -18.47 0.80
CA SER A 21 -11.47 -18.69 -0.18
C SER A 21 -10.28 -19.38 0.50
N GLN A 22 -9.77 -20.47 -0.09
CA GLN A 22 -8.55 -21.18 0.35
C GLN A 22 -7.43 -20.17 0.69
N ILE A 23 -7.24 -19.95 2.00
CA ILE A 23 -6.46 -18.86 2.54
C ILE A 23 -4.99 -19.04 2.17
N ARG A 24 -4.44 -18.13 1.35
CA ARG A 24 -2.98 -17.92 1.33
C ARG A 24 -2.59 -17.43 2.72
N ARG A 25 -1.80 -18.22 3.46
CA ARG A 25 -1.32 -17.94 4.85
C ARG A 25 -0.44 -16.68 4.99
N VAL A 26 -0.33 -15.86 3.95
CA VAL A 26 0.63 -14.76 3.88
C VAL A 26 -0.14 -13.45 3.88
N PRO A 27 0.20 -12.48 4.75
CA PRO A 27 -0.44 -11.18 4.75
C PRO A 27 -0.21 -10.48 3.41
N THR A 28 -1.27 -9.88 2.88
CA THR A 28 -1.23 -9.11 1.63
C THR A 28 -1.60 -7.65 1.90
N LEU A 29 -0.97 -6.75 1.14
CA LEU A 29 -1.27 -5.33 1.14
C LEU A 29 -1.54 -4.89 -0.30
N THR A 30 -2.72 -4.35 -0.56
CA THR A 30 -3.06 -3.76 -1.86
C THR A 30 -2.81 -2.26 -1.80
N ILE A 31 -1.97 -1.75 -2.69
CA ILE A 31 -1.67 -0.32 -2.85
C ILE A 31 -2.12 0.10 -4.24
N SER A 32 -2.87 1.19 -4.35
CA SER A 32 -3.40 1.68 -5.60
C SER A 32 -3.26 3.20 -5.73
N GLY A 33 -3.19 3.67 -6.98
CA GLY A 33 -3.20 5.09 -7.31
C GLY A 33 -2.23 5.47 -8.43
N ILE A 34 -2.55 6.55 -9.13
CA ILE A 34 -1.75 7.08 -10.26
C ILE A 34 -0.33 7.44 -9.82
N TRP A 35 -0.13 7.76 -8.55
CA TRP A 35 1.18 8.09 -7.98
C TRP A 35 2.18 6.94 -8.08
N LEU A 36 1.73 5.67 -8.10
CA LEU A 36 2.60 4.52 -8.34
C LEU A 36 3.20 4.56 -9.75
N ALA A 37 2.37 4.78 -10.76
CA ALA A 37 2.81 4.93 -12.14
C ALA A 37 3.73 6.14 -12.31
N LYS A 38 3.40 7.28 -11.67
CA LYS A 38 4.26 8.49 -11.67
C LYS A 38 5.60 8.26 -10.97
N ALA A 39 5.64 7.40 -9.95
CA ALA A 39 6.86 6.96 -9.29
C ALA A 39 7.61 5.87 -10.08
N GLY A 40 7.12 5.50 -11.28
CA GLY A 40 7.78 4.59 -12.20
C GLY A 40 7.51 3.11 -11.96
N PHE A 41 6.53 2.76 -11.12
CA PHE A 41 6.10 1.37 -10.91
C PHE A 41 5.09 0.96 -12.00
N ALA A 42 5.38 -0.13 -12.69
CA ALA A 42 4.47 -0.78 -13.63
C ALA A 42 3.98 -2.14 -13.10
N ILE A 43 2.85 -2.59 -13.64
CA ILE A 43 2.34 -3.94 -13.34
C ILE A 43 3.33 -4.97 -13.91
N GLY A 44 3.74 -5.92 -13.07
CA GLY A 44 4.72 -6.94 -13.43
C GLY A 44 6.16 -6.63 -13.00
N ASP A 45 6.43 -5.40 -12.55
CA ASP A 45 7.76 -5.03 -12.04
C ASP A 45 8.11 -5.83 -10.78
N GLN A 46 9.37 -6.25 -10.69
CA GLN A 46 9.93 -6.69 -9.43
C GLN A 46 10.19 -5.48 -8.52
N THR A 47 9.67 -5.55 -7.31
CA THR A 47 9.93 -4.54 -6.28
C THR A 47 10.57 -5.17 -5.06
N THR A 48 11.44 -4.42 -4.40
CA THR A 48 12.03 -4.78 -3.11
C THR A 48 11.21 -4.14 -2.00
N VAL A 49 10.77 -4.95 -1.03
CA VAL A 49 10.07 -4.47 0.15
C VAL A 49 10.95 -4.73 1.38
N THR A 50 11.31 -3.67 2.09
CA THR A 50 12.10 -3.75 3.33
C THR A 50 11.37 -3.06 4.49
N VAL A 51 11.80 -3.33 5.72
CA VAL A 51 11.30 -2.66 6.92
C VAL A 51 12.41 -1.80 7.51
N GLU A 52 12.17 -0.50 7.60
CA GLU A 52 13.09 0.45 8.21
C GLU A 52 12.34 1.37 9.16
N LYS A 53 12.84 1.52 10.40
CA LYS A 53 12.28 2.43 11.43
C LYS A 53 10.76 2.26 11.62
N GLY A 54 10.28 1.00 11.59
CA GLY A 54 8.86 0.66 11.75
C GLY A 54 7.98 1.00 10.54
N ARG A 55 8.56 1.23 9.36
CA ARG A 55 7.85 1.54 8.11
C ARG A 55 8.24 0.55 7.03
N LEU A 56 7.30 0.26 6.13
CA LEU A 56 7.59 -0.47 4.90
C LEU A 56 8.18 0.49 3.88
N LEU A 57 9.36 0.15 3.35
CA LEU A 57 9.98 0.83 2.24
C LEU A 57 9.81 -0.03 0.99
N ILE A 58 9.21 0.53 -0.05
CA ILE A 58 8.93 -0.17 -1.32
C ILE A 58 9.76 0.52 -2.40
N VAL A 59 10.70 -0.21 -2.98
CA VAL A 59 11.67 0.32 -3.94
C VAL A 59 11.56 -0.48 -5.23
N ARG A 60 11.45 0.21 -6.36
CA ARG A 60 11.55 -0.39 -7.70
C ARG A 60 12.99 -0.85 -7.94
N LYS A 61 13.18 -2.06 -8.48
CA LYS A 61 14.51 -2.49 -8.95
C LYS A 61 14.94 -1.75 -10.22
#